data_AF-A0A5J4SPN5-F1
#
_entry.id   AF-A0A5J4SPN5-F1
#
_cell.length_a   1.000
_cell.length_b   1.000
_cell.length_c   1.000
_cell.angle_alpha   90.00
_cell.angle_beta   90.00
_cell.angle_gamma   90.00
#
_symmetry.space_group_name_H-M   'P 1'
#
loop_
_entity.id
_entity.type
_entity.pdbx_description
1 polymer ?
#
loop_
_entity_poly.entity_id
_entity_poly.type
_entity_poly.pdbx_seq_one_letter_code
_entity_poly.pdbx_strand_id
1 'polypeptide(L)'
;MSETGKKYKKHDYSKRLQIVAKVLEDHLPVSTVARLFEVDFMQVKYWVAMYSRYGEEGFRFHIRTVLGLGIPYFKAVANKVN
;
A
#
# COMPACT_ATOMS: atom_id res chain seq x y z
N MET A 1 -12.94 28.52 8.25
CA MET A 1 -12.33 27.41 9.03
C MET A 1 -12.53 26.13 8.25
N SER A 2 -11.47 25.54 7.71
CA SER A 2 -11.55 24.28 6.99
C SER A 2 -10.26 23.49 7.23
N GLU A 3 -10.13 22.98 8.46
CA GLU A 3 -9.12 21.99 8.82
C GLU A 3 -9.50 20.64 8.20
N THR A 4 -9.39 20.52 6.87
CA THR A 4 -9.53 19.23 6.18
C THR A 4 -8.20 18.48 6.15
N GLY A 5 -7.55 18.38 7.32
CA GLY A 5 -6.46 17.44 7.48
C GLY A 5 -7.06 16.04 7.55
N LYS A 6 -7.07 15.28 6.43
CA LYS A 6 -7.33 13.83 6.46
C LYS A 6 -6.35 13.22 7.47
N LYS A 7 -6.83 12.97 8.69
CA LYS A 7 -6.03 12.37 9.77
C LYS A 7 -5.65 10.97 9.29
N TYR A 8 -4.35 10.73 9.12
CA TYR A 8 -3.86 9.41 8.69
C TYR A 8 -4.37 8.36 9.67
N LYS A 9 -5.29 7.49 9.23
CA LYS A 9 -5.80 6.40 10.06
C LYS A 9 -4.67 5.36 10.17
N LYS A 10 -4.14 5.17 11.38
CA LYS A 10 -3.16 4.10 11.63
C LYS A 10 -3.89 2.77 11.47
N HIS A 11 -3.58 2.04 10.40
CA HIS A 11 -4.07 0.69 10.21
C HIS A 11 -3.22 -0.29 11.02
N ASP A 12 -3.88 -1.23 11.70
CA ASP A 12 -3.21 -2.32 12.42
C ASP A 12 -2.37 -3.19 11.50
N TYR A 13 -1.26 -3.69 12.03
CA TYR A 13 -0.30 -4.51 11.30
C TYR A 13 -0.95 -5.75 10.69
N SER A 14 -1.73 -6.48 11.50
CA SER A 14 -2.48 -7.67 11.05
C SER A 14 -3.43 -7.37 9.89
N LYS A 15 -4.12 -6.21 9.93
CA LYS A 15 -5.00 -5.79 8.83
C LYS A 15 -4.23 -5.58 7.53
N ARG A 16 -3.02 -5.01 7.58
CA ARG A 16 -2.19 -4.79 6.38
C ARG A 16 -1.70 -6.11 5.79
N LEU A 17 -1.32 -7.07 6.62
CA LEU A 17 -0.94 -8.42 6.18
C LEU A 17 -2.09 -9.12 5.45
N GLN A 18 -3.29 -9.10 6.03
CA GLN A 18 -4.48 -9.68 5.38
C GLN A 18 -4.76 -9.05 4.02
N ILE A 19 -4.66 -7.71 3.93
CA ILE A 19 -4.87 -6.98 2.68
C ILE A 19 -3.86 -7.41 1.61
N VAL A 20 -2.58 -7.53 1.98
CA VAL A 20 -1.54 -7.92 1.03
C VAL A 20 -1.70 -9.39 0.60
N ALA A 21 -1.99 -10.30 1.53
CA ALA A 21 -2.27 -11.70 1.23
C ALA A 21 -3.45 -11.85 0.25
N LYS A 22 -4.55 -11.10 0.46
CA LYS A 22 -5.70 -11.06 -0.46
C LYS A 22 -5.33 -10.64 -1.89
N VAL A 23 -4.33 -9.78 -2.07
CA VAL A 23 -3.88 -9.35 -3.39
C VAL A 23 -2.85 -10.32 -4.00
N LEU A 24 -1.90 -10.81 -3.20
CA LEU A 24 -0.77 -11.59 -3.71
C LEU A 24 -1.04 -13.09 -3.76
N GLU A 25 -1.76 -13.63 -2.77
CA GLU A 25 -2.07 -15.06 -2.64
C GLU A 25 -3.42 -15.39 -3.26
N ASP A 26 -4.47 -14.61 -2.92
CA ASP A 26 -5.81 -14.83 -3.47
C ASP A 26 -6.00 -14.16 -4.85
N HIS A 27 -4.96 -13.47 -5.37
CA HIS A 27 -4.94 -12.78 -6.65
C HIS A 27 -6.10 -11.79 -6.88
N LEU A 28 -6.66 -11.23 -5.81
CA LEU A 28 -7.76 -10.27 -5.93
C LEU A 28 -7.26 -8.92 -6.47
N PRO A 29 -8.03 -8.25 -7.35
CA PRO A 29 -7.69 -6.92 -7.82
C PRO A 29 -7.59 -5.92 -6.66
N VAL A 30 -6.61 -5.02 -6.72
CA VAL A 30 -6.38 -4.01 -5.67
C VAL A 30 -7.63 -3.14 -5.43
N SER A 31 -8.41 -2.83 -6.47
CA SER A 31 -9.66 -2.08 -6.36
C SER A 31 -10.72 -2.82 -5.53
N THR A 32 -10.82 -4.14 -5.72
CA THR A 32 -11.73 -5.01 -4.97
C THR A 32 -11.31 -5.07 -3.50
N VAL A 33 -10.03 -5.29 -3.22
CA VAL A 33 -9.51 -5.35 -1.83
C VAL A 33 -9.63 -4.00 -1.12
N ALA A 34 -9.34 -2.89 -1.81
CA ALA A 34 -9.51 -1.54 -1.26
C ALA A 34 -10.95 -1.28 -0.80
N ARG A 35 -11.94 -1.68 -1.61
CA ARG A 35 -13.36 -1.60 -1.25
C ARG A 35 -13.71 -2.53 -0.09
N LEU A 36 -13.27 -3.79 -0.14
CA LEU A 36 -13.56 -4.81 0.88
C LEU A 36 -13.08 -4.40 2.28
N PHE A 37 -11.93 -3.74 2.38
CA PHE A 37 -11.33 -3.36 3.65
C PHE A 37 -11.52 -1.88 4.02
N GLU A 38 -12.25 -1.12 3.19
CA GLU A 38 -12.46 0.32 3.32
C GLU A 38 -11.15 1.11 3.48
N VAL A 39 -10.19 0.81 2.60
CA VAL A 39 -8.88 1.44 2.57
C VAL A 39 -8.70 2.18 1.26
N ASP A 40 -7.97 3.31 1.30
CA ASP A 40 -7.60 4.04 0.10
C ASP A 40 -6.84 3.14 -0.89
N PHE A 41 -7.24 3.22 -2.16
CA PHE A 41 -6.66 2.41 -3.23
C PHE A 41 -5.14 2.56 -3.32
N MET A 42 -4.61 3.79 -3.23
CA MET A 42 -3.18 4.05 -3.30
C MET A 42 -2.43 3.47 -2.10
N GLN A 43 -3.07 3.42 -0.94
CA GLN A 43 -2.51 2.86 0.28
C GLN A 43 -2.34 1.33 0.17
N VAL A 44 -3.35 0.62 -0.38
CA VAL A 44 -3.25 -0.82 -0.65
C VAL A 44 -2.15 -1.09 -1.67
N LYS A 45 -2.14 -0.31 -2.74
CA LYS A 45 -1.16 -0.41 -3.82
C LYS A 45 0.28 -0.23 -3.28
N TYR A 46 0.49 0.75 -2.40
CA TYR A 46 1.75 0.96 -1.67
C TYR A 46 2.16 -0.25 -0.82
N TRP A 47 1.25 -0.77 0.00
CA TRP A 47 1.53 -1.93 0.86
C TRP A 47 1.93 -3.17 0.08
N VAL A 48 1.23 -3.46 -1.02
CA VAL A 48 1.55 -4.60 -1.90
C VAL A 48 2.94 -4.44 -2.51
N ALA A 49 3.27 -3.23 -2.99
CA ALA A 49 4.59 -2.98 -3.58
C ALA A 49 5.72 -3.13 -2.55
N MET A 50 5.55 -2.57 -1.35
CA MET A 50 6.57 -2.66 -0.30
C MET A 50 6.75 -4.09 0.19
N TYR A 51 5.66 -4.83 0.38
CA TYR A 51 5.72 -6.23 0.78
C TYR A 51 6.34 -7.11 -0.31
N SER A 52 5.99 -6.89 -1.58
CA SER A 52 6.58 -7.65 -2.70
C SER A 52 8.08 -7.47 -2.83
N ARG A 53 8.63 -6.34 -2.35
CA ARG A 53 10.05 -6.01 -2.49
C ARG A 53 10.87 -6.30 -1.24
N TYR A 54 10.31 -6.10 -0.06
CA TYR A 54 11.01 -6.14 1.21
C TYR A 54 10.38 -7.10 2.22
N GLY A 55 9.35 -7.85 1.83
CA GLY A 55 8.55 -8.67 2.75
C GLY A 55 7.90 -7.81 3.85
N GLU A 56 7.78 -8.38 5.04
CA GLU A 56 7.19 -7.72 6.21
C GLU A 56 7.89 -6.41 6.62
N GLU A 57 9.21 -6.31 6.41
CA GLU A 57 10.00 -5.09 6.67
C GLU A 57 9.52 -3.91 5.83
N GLY A 58 8.87 -4.19 4.69
CA GLY A 58 8.20 -3.22 3.83
C GLY A 58 7.22 -2.30 4.56
N PHE A 59 6.58 -2.78 5.64
CA PHE A 59 5.59 -2.00 6.39
C PHE A 59 6.19 -1.00 7.38
N ARG A 60 7.49 -1.11 7.68
CA ARG A 60 8.20 -0.17 8.56
C ARG A 60 8.56 1.14 7.84
N PHE A 61 8.58 1.13 6.51
CA PHE A 61 8.83 2.32 5.72
C PHE A 61 7.62 3.27 5.72
N HIS A 62 7.87 4.53 6.06
CA HIS A 62 6.88 5.59 5.95
C HIS A 62 6.74 6.07 4.50
N ILE A 63 5.50 6.40 4.10
CA ILE A 63 5.19 6.91 2.75
C ILE A 63 6.04 8.14 2.38
N ARG A 64 6.34 9.02 3.35
CA ARG A 64 7.20 10.20 3.17
C ARG A 64 8.66 9.83 2.88
N THR A 65 9.16 8.76 3.49
CA THR A 65 10.53 8.27 3.28
C THR A 65 10.71 7.72 1.87
N VAL A 66 9.71 6.99 1.35
CA VAL A 66 9.76 6.41 0.00
C VAL A 66 9.69 7.49 -1.09
N LEU A 67 8.92 8.56 -0.87
CA LEU A 67 8.88 9.72 -1.78
C LEU A 67 10.18 10.55 -1.76
N GLY A 68 10.92 10.55 -0.66
CA GLY A 68 12.23 11.21 -0.54
C GLY A 68 13.40 10.44 -1.16
N LEU A 69 13.27 9.12 -1.36
CA LEU A 69 14.30 8.27 -1.98
C LEU A 69 14.30 8.31 -3.52
N GLY A 70 13.50 9.19 -4.15
CA GLY A 70 13.47 9.34 -5.60
C GLY A 70 12.97 8.11 -6.37
N ILE A 71 12.33 7.15 -5.67
CA ILE A 71 11.68 6.00 -6.29
C ILE A 71 10.18 6.33 -6.36
N PRO A 72 9.70 6.97 -7.45
CA PRO A 72 8.28 7.17 -7.61
C PRO A 72 7.61 5.80 -7.64
N TYR A 73 6.70 5.62 -6.70
CA TYR A 73 5.80 4.48 -6.55
C TYR A 73 5.25 3.97 -7.90
N PHE A 74 4.99 4.88 -8.84
CA PHE A 74 4.55 4.59 -10.21
C PHE A 74 5.57 3.83 -11.08
N LYS A 75 6.88 4.05 -10.93
CA LYS A 75 7.92 3.46 -11.79
C LYS A 75 8.24 2.01 -11.43
N ALA A 76 8.06 1.63 -10.17
CA ALA A 76 8.29 0.27 -9.69
C ALA A 76 7.18 -0.71 -10.15
N VAL A 77 5.92 -0.25 -10.22
CA VAL A 77 4.78 -1.08 -10.66
C VAL A 77 4.77 -1.23 -12.19
N ALA A 78 5.18 -0.21 -12.94
CA ALA A 78 5.21 -0.25 -14.41
C ALA A 78 6.23 -1.26 -14.99
N ASN A 79 7.30 -1.61 -14.26
CA ASN A 79 8.34 -2.52 -14.75
C ASN A 79 8.04 -4.02 -14.52
N LYS A 80 6.90 -4.38 -13.91
CA LYS A 80 6.51 -5.78 -13.68
C LYS A 80 5.38 -6.25 -14.61
N VAL A 81 4.96 -5.41 -15.54
CA VAL A 81 3.94 -5.69 -16.57
C VAL A 81 4.58 -5.47 -17.94
N ASN A 82 5.62 -6.25 -18.24
CA ASN A 82 6.22 -6.44 -19.56
C ASN A 82 6.97 -7.76 -19.56
#